data_AF-A0A1A8ZSU0-F1
#
_entry.id   AF-A0A1A8ZSU0-F1
#
_cell.length_a   1.000
_cell.length_b   1.000
_cell.length_c   1.000
_cell.angle_alpha   90.00
_cell.angle_beta   90.00
_cell.angle_gamma   90.00
#
_symmetry.space_group_name_H-M   'P 1'
#
loop_
_entity.id
_entity.type
_entity.pdbx_description
1 polymer ?
#
loop_
_entity_poly.entity_id
_entity_poly.type
_entity_poly.pdbx_seq_one_letter_code
_entity_poly.pdbx_strand_id
1 'polypeptide(L)' 'MGCASSTQRPATKKNINVLGSSSEEQKKKDTKVKIVLLGDSGVGKSSIALYLCHGRFSDKHQVTIGAAFLHHTIELKNGT' A
#
# COMPACT_ATOMS: atom_id res chain seq x y z
N MET A 1 50.33 -8.47 -19.33
CA MET A 1 48.88 -8.74 -19.25
C MET A 1 48.24 -7.41 -18.81
N GLY A 2 47.89 -6.45 -19.67
CA GLY A 2 47.01 -6.49 -20.86
C GLY A 2 45.56 -6.54 -20.36
N CYS A 3 44.70 -5.52 -20.41
CA CYS A 3 44.55 -4.46 -21.42
C CYS A 3 44.09 -3.11 -20.82
N ALA A 4 44.72 -2.03 -21.30
CA ALA A 4 44.16 -0.68 -21.34
C ALA A 4 43.55 -0.43 -22.73
N SER A 5 42.56 0.46 -22.80
CA SER A 5 41.98 1.16 -23.98
C SER A 5 40.58 0.69 -24.45
N SER A 6 39.57 1.53 -24.20
CA SER A 6 38.54 1.93 -25.19
C SER A 6 37.71 3.09 -24.61
N THR A 7 38.17 4.33 -24.86
CA THR A 7 37.59 5.31 -25.79
C THR A 7 36.28 5.96 -25.31
N GLN A 8 36.42 7.19 -24.80
CA GLN A 8 35.33 8.12 -24.52
C GLN A 8 34.54 8.41 -25.80
N ARG A 9 33.21 8.22 -25.76
CA ARG A 9 32.30 8.62 -26.84
C ARG A 9 31.92 10.11 -26.69
N PRO A 10 31.90 10.88 -27.79
CA PRO A 10 31.69 12.32 -27.76
C PRO A 10 30.25 12.73 -27.42
N ALA A 11 30.12 13.91 -26.81
CA ALA A 11 28.87 14.54 -26.41
C ALA A 11 27.93 14.77 -27.61
N THR A 12 26.74 14.18 -27.55
CA THR A 12 25.60 14.60 -28.39
C THR A 12 24.58 15.23 -27.48
N LYS A 13 24.39 16.56 -27.61
CA LYS A 13 23.27 17.28 -27.01
C LYS A 13 21.97 16.69 -27.54
N LYS A 14 21.28 15.87 -26.74
CA LYS A 14 19.91 15.44 -27.04
C LYS A 14 18.96 16.50 -26.50
N ASN A 15 18.61 17.46 -27.36
CA ASN A 15 17.38 18.23 -27.21
C ASN A 15 16.23 17.36 -27.69
N ILE A 16 15.59 16.64 -26.79
CA ILE A 16 14.38 15.88 -27.10
C ILE A 16 13.19 16.64 -26.51
N ASN A 17 12.56 17.47 -27.36
CA ASN A 17 11.18 17.85 -27.17
C ASN A 17 10.33 16.65 -27.56
N VAL A 18 9.80 15.91 -26.59
CA VAL A 18 8.67 14.99 -26.83
C VAL A 18 7.46 15.59 -26.17
N LEU A 19 6.65 16.19 -27.04
CA LEU A 19 5.26 16.56 -26.82
C LEU A 19 4.44 15.28 -26.61
N GLY A 20 3.79 15.19 -25.46
CA GLY A 20 2.55 14.42 -25.25
C GLY A 20 2.64 12.91 -25.43
N SER A 21 2.87 12.20 -24.34
CA SER A 21 1.89 11.20 -23.95
C SER A 21 1.11 11.76 -22.78
N SER A 22 -0.09 12.26 -23.04
CA SER A 22 -1.16 12.29 -22.05
C SER A 22 -1.44 10.84 -21.65
N SER A 23 -0.54 10.24 -20.87
CA SER A 23 -0.89 9.14 -19.99
C SER A 23 -1.91 9.75 -19.05
N GLU A 24 -3.19 9.46 -19.30
CA GLU A 24 -4.27 9.83 -18.41
C GLU A 24 -3.81 9.53 -16.99
N GLU A 25 -3.58 10.57 -16.20
CA GLU A 25 -3.46 10.44 -14.76
C GLU A 25 -4.83 9.94 -14.29
N GLN A 26 -5.01 8.61 -14.30
CA GLN A 26 -6.06 7.98 -13.52
C GLN A 26 -5.72 8.28 -12.08
N LYS A 27 -6.27 9.40 -11.59
CA LYS A 27 -6.18 9.84 -10.21
C LYS A 27 -6.73 8.71 -9.33
N LYS A 28 -5.85 7.85 -8.82
CA LYS A 28 -6.16 6.75 -7.90
C LYS A 28 -6.92 7.37 -6.74
N LYS A 29 -8.23 7.11 -6.68
CA LYS A 29 -9.10 7.74 -5.69
C LYS A 29 -8.92 6.99 -4.38
N ASP A 30 -8.27 7.63 -3.42
CA ASP A 30 -8.17 7.11 -2.05
C ASP A 30 -9.55 7.14 -1.39
N THR A 31 -10.21 5.99 -1.39
CA THR A 31 -11.53 5.82 -0.78
C THR A 31 -11.36 5.50 0.71
N LYS A 32 -11.90 6.37 1.57
CA LYS A 32 -11.93 6.16 3.03
C LYS A 32 -13.30 5.60 3.43
N VAL A 33 -13.29 4.48 4.13
CA VAL A 33 -14.50 3.85 4.68
C VAL A 33 -14.37 3.65 6.18
N LYS A 34 -15.50 3.62 6.88
CA LYS A 34 -15.58 3.25 8.29
C LYS A 34 -16.28 1.90 8.40
N ILE A 35 -15.61 0.94 9.02
CA ILE A 35 -16.14 -0.40 9.25
C ILE A 35 -16.42 -0.55 10.75
N VAL A 36 -17.62 -1.02 11.09
CA VAL A 36 -18.02 -1.32 12.47
C VAL A 36 -18.32 -2.81 12.56
N LEU A 37 -17.65 -3.50 13.48
CA LEU A 37 -17.87 -4.93 13.73
C LEU A 37 -18.86 -5.10 14.88
N LEU A 38 -19.98 -5.78 14.62
CA LEU A 38 -21.03 -6.05 15.60
C LEU A 38 -21.14 -7.55 15.89
N GLY A 39 -21.60 -7.90 17.09
CA GLY A 39 -21.78 -9.28 17.54
C GLY A 39 -21.49 -9.47 19.02
N ASP A 40 -21.82 -10.65 19.55
CA ASP A 40 -21.69 -11.00 20.97
C ASP A 40 -20.26 -10.89 21.50
N SER A 41 -20.15 -10.81 22.83
CA SER A 41 -18.83 -10.84 23.48
C SER A 41 -18.08 -12.13 23.15
N GLY A 42 -16.77 -12.04 22.93
CA GLY A 42 -15.92 -13.21 22.71
C GLY A 42 -15.90 -13.81 21.29
N VAL A 43 -16.78 -13.40 20.37
CA VAL A 43 -16.85 -13.98 19.00
C VAL A 43 -15.66 -13.66 18.08
N GLY A 44 -14.63 -12.96 18.58
CA GLY A 44 -13.40 -12.70 17.82
C GLY A 44 -13.38 -11.42 16.96
N LYS A 45 -14.32 -10.47 17.17
CA LYS A 45 -14.36 -9.18 16.45
C LYS A 45 -13.01 -8.45 16.48
N SER A 46 -12.43 -8.32 17.66
CA SER A 46 -11.15 -7.63 17.85
C SER A 46 -9.99 -8.46 17.29
N SER A 47 -10.06 -9.78 17.39
CA SER A 47 -9.05 -10.70 16.86
C SER A 47 -8.91 -10.56 15.33
N ILE A 48 -10.02 -10.51 14.59
CA ILE A 48 -9.97 -10.36 13.12
C ILE A 48 -9.51 -8.95 12.71
N ALA A 49 -9.95 -7.91 13.42
CA ALA A 49 -9.53 -6.54 13.13
C ALA A 49 -8.02 -6.35 13.37
N LEU A 50 -7.50 -6.92 14.46
CA LEU A 50 -6.07 -6.90 14.77
C LEU A 50 -5.26 -7.74 13.77
N TYR A 51 -5.77 -8.90 13.34
CA TYR A 51 -5.13 -9.73 12.33
C TYR A 51 -5.02 -8.98 11.00
N LEU A 52 -6.07 -8.29 10.56
CA LEU A 52 -6.03 -7.48 9.35
C LEU A 52 -4.93 -6.41 9.43
N CYS A 53 -4.76 -5.76 10.58
CA CYS A 53 -3.79 -4.67 10.73
C CYS A 53 -2.35 -5.16 10.97
N HIS A 54 -2.16 -6.29 11.67
CA HIS A 54 -0.85 -6.74 12.18
C HIS A 54 -0.40 -8.10 11.63
N GLY A 55 -1.23 -8.81 10.87
CA GLY A 55 -0.92 -10.10 10.26
C GLY A 55 -0.75 -11.27 11.23
N ARG A 56 -1.16 -11.15 12.50
CA ARG A 56 -1.02 -12.21 13.51
C ARG A 56 -2.17 -12.23 14.51
N PHE A 57 -2.46 -13.43 15.03
CA PHE A 57 -3.35 -13.60 16.17
C PHE A 57 -2.57 -13.49 17.48
N SER A 58 -3.27 -13.08 18.54
CA SER A 58 -2.77 -13.10 19.90
C SER A 58 -3.39 -14.27 20.63
N ASP A 59 -2.58 -15.08 21.31
CA ASP A 59 -3.06 -16.18 22.17
C ASP A 59 -3.74 -15.66 23.45
N LYS A 60 -3.48 -14.39 23.81
CA LYS A 60 -4.12 -13.74 24.94
C LYS A 60 -5.51 -13.25 24.55
N HIS A 61 -6.53 -13.73 25.26
CA HIS A 61 -7.86 -13.15 25.20
C HIS A 61 -7.87 -11.79 25.91
N GLN A 62 -8.10 -10.72 25.16
CA GLN A 62 -8.31 -9.40 25.70
C GLN A 62 -9.72 -8.91 25.35
N VAL A 63 -10.51 -8.64 26.37
CA VAL A 63 -11.84 -8.03 26.19
C VAL A 63 -11.68 -6.60 25.68
N THR A 64 -12.55 -6.21 24.76
CA THR A 64 -12.59 -4.82 24.30
C THR A 64 -13.46 -4.01 25.25
N ILE A 65 -12.86 -3.02 25.91
CA ILE A 65 -13.56 -2.10 26.80
C ILE A 65 -14.12 -0.96 25.94
N GLY A 66 -15.44 -0.84 25.86
CA GLY A 66 -16.10 0.17 25.04
C GLY A 66 -15.90 -0.09 23.54
N ALA A 67 -15.13 0.77 22.88
CA ALA A 67 -14.83 0.69 21.45
C ALA A 67 -13.34 0.80 21.18
N ALA A 68 -12.86 0.10 20.15
CA ALA A 68 -11.50 0.20 19.64
C ALA A 68 -11.52 0.71 18.20
N PHE A 69 -10.61 1.63 17.89
CA PHE A 69 -10.45 2.20 16.55
C PHE A 69 -9.13 1.74 15.96
N LEU A 70 -9.20 1.18 14.74
CA LEU A 70 -8.05 0.74 13.98
C LEU A 70 -8.08 1.40 12.60
N HIS A 71 -6.91 1.72 12.08
CA HIS A 71 -6.73 2.27 10.73
C HIS A 71 -5.82 1.35 9.93
N HIS A 72 -6.29 0.92 8.76
CA HIS A 72 -5.53 0.06 7.87
C HIS A 72 -5.75 0.51 6.42
N THR A 73 -4.66 0.64 5.68
CA THR A 73 -4.70 1.02 4.26
C THR A 73 -4.34 -0.22 3.44
N ILE A 74 -5.21 -0.57 2.50
CA ILE A 74 -5.01 -1.70 1.60
C ILE A 74 -4.99 -1.24 0.15
N GLU A 75 -4.19 -1.90 -0.68
CA GLU A 75 -4.26 -1.72 -2.13
C GLU A 75 -5.25 -2.72 -2.74
N LEU A 76 -6.35 -2.21 -3.27
CA LEU A 76 -7.35 -3.01 -3.96
C LEU A 76 -6.95 -3.15 -5.43
N LYS A 77 -6.85 -4.39 -5.92
CA LYS A 77 -6.41 -4.68 -7.29
C LYS A 77 -7.37 -4.16 -8.36
N ASN A 78 -8.67 -4.02 -8.05
CA ASN A 78 -9.71 -3.72 -9.04
C ASN A 78 -10.57 -2.46 -8.71
N GLY A 79 -10.11 -1.58 -7.80
CA GLY A 79 -10.57 -0.18 -7.77
C GLY A 79 -12.00 0.13 -7.30
N THR A 80 -12.75 -0.81 -6.71
CA THR A 80 -13.97 -0.55 -5.91
C THR A 80 -14.15 -1.62 -4.86
#